data_AF-A0A242ME85-F1
#
_entry.id   AF-A0A242ME85-F1
#
_cell.length_a   1.000
_cell.length_b   1.000
_cell.length_c   1.000
_cell.angle_alpha   90.00
_cell.angle_beta   90.00
_cell.angle_gamma   90.00
#
_symmetry.space_group_name_H-M   'P 1'
#
loop_
_entity.id
_entity.type
_entity.pdbx_description
1 polymer ?
#
loop_
_entity_poly.entity_id
_entity_poly.type
_entity_poly.pdbx_seq_one_letter_code
_entity_poly.pdbx_strand_id
1 'polypeptide(L)'
;MPVSTLARMFGIDASEIEGYAEQGMLPRLPFGMHDAFWLLALRRGLNATSQLPNPLKPHVVMGIGWLIGVDMTFDADDLAAGAGIFERNGLTHEEFLASIGAAISFCGM
;
A
#
# COMPACT_ATOMS: atom_id res chain seq x y z
N MET A 1 -7.43 -11.21 4.45
CA MET A 1 -7.42 -11.62 5.87
C MET A 1 -8.40 -10.79 6.67
N PRO A 2 -9.06 -11.35 7.71
CA PRO A 2 -9.90 -10.58 8.63
C PRO A 2 -9.09 -9.53 9.40
N VAL A 3 -9.72 -8.42 9.77
CA VAL A 3 -9.11 -7.31 10.54
C VAL A 3 -8.42 -7.81 11.81
N SER A 4 -9.09 -8.65 12.60
CA SER A 4 -8.54 -9.20 13.86
C SER A 4 -7.25 -10.00 13.66
N THR A 5 -7.11 -10.67 12.51
CA THR A 5 -5.90 -11.43 12.18
C THR A 5 -4.76 -10.49 11.81
N LEU A 6 -5.05 -9.45 11.02
CA LEU A 6 -4.08 -8.43 10.64
C LEU A 6 -3.61 -7.63 11.86
N ALA A 7 -4.52 -7.19 12.73
CA ALA A 7 -4.22 -6.50 13.98
C ALA A 7 -3.18 -7.26 14.81
N ARG A 8 -3.41 -8.57 15.01
CA ARG A 8 -2.48 -9.45 15.72
C ARG A 8 -1.14 -9.63 15.00
N MET A 9 -1.15 -9.78 13.67
CA MET A 9 0.09 -9.98 12.89
C MET A 9 0.97 -8.74 12.86
N PHE A 10 0.37 -7.56 12.75
CA PHE A 10 1.08 -6.29 12.60
C PHE A 10 1.27 -5.54 13.93
N GLY A 11 0.73 -6.06 15.03
CA GLY A 11 0.80 -5.45 16.35
C GLY A 11 0.13 -4.07 16.40
N ILE A 12 -1.01 -3.91 15.73
CA ILE A 12 -1.78 -2.66 15.69
C ILE A 12 -3.24 -2.88 16.05
N ASP A 13 -3.91 -1.81 16.44
CA ASP A 13 -5.32 -1.86 16.78
C ASP A 13 -6.20 -2.14 15.56
N ALA A 14 -7.24 -2.95 15.76
CA ALA A 14 -8.22 -3.25 14.72
C ALA A 14 -8.92 -1.98 14.21
N SER A 15 -9.17 -1.02 15.10
CA SER A 15 -9.77 0.29 14.76
C SER A 15 -8.89 1.12 13.82
N GLU A 16 -7.57 0.99 13.90
CA GLU A 16 -6.65 1.67 12.97
C GLU A 16 -6.81 1.10 11.55
N ILE A 17 -6.89 -0.22 11.43
CA ILE A 17 -7.11 -0.92 10.15
C ILE A 17 -8.47 -0.58 9.56
N GLU A 18 -9.52 -0.56 10.39
CA GLU A 18 -10.86 -0.14 9.97
C GLU A 18 -10.86 1.32 9.51
N GLY A 19 -10.17 2.20 10.23
CA GLY A 19 -9.98 3.59 9.84
C GLY A 19 -9.31 3.75 8.48
N TYR A 20 -8.27 2.96 8.17
CA TYR A 20 -7.67 2.95 6.84
C TYR A 20 -8.65 2.50 5.76
N ALA A 21 -9.50 1.52 6.04
CA ALA A 21 -10.50 1.04 5.08
C ALA A 21 -11.61 2.08 4.85
N GLU A 22 -12.08 2.75 5.90
CA GLU A 22 -13.10 3.81 5.84
C GLU A 22 -12.59 5.04 5.07
N GLN A 23 -11.30 5.35 5.18
CA GLN A 23 -10.65 6.44 4.44
C GLN A 23 -10.29 6.04 2.99
N GLY A 24 -10.62 4.83 2.55
CA GLY A 24 -10.32 4.33 1.20
C GLY A 24 -8.83 4.04 0.97
N MET A 25 -8.02 3.96 2.03
CA MET A 25 -6.59 3.69 1.94
C MET A 25 -6.26 2.20 1.88
N LEU A 26 -7.13 1.38 2.48
CA LEU A 26 -7.03 -0.07 2.49
C LEU A 26 -8.24 -0.67 1.77
N PRO A 27 -8.08 -1.13 0.52
CA PRO A 27 -9.14 -1.79 -0.23
C PRO A 27 -9.75 -2.98 0.52
N ARG A 28 -11.04 -3.20 0.30
CA ARG A 28 -11.77 -4.35 0.83
C ARG A 28 -11.82 -5.44 -0.24
N LEU A 29 -11.23 -6.59 0.09
CA LEU A 29 -11.39 -7.83 -0.65
C LEU A 29 -12.78 -8.43 -0.37
N PRO A 30 -13.22 -9.44 -1.15
CA PRO A 30 -14.47 -10.15 -0.90
C PRO A 30 -14.61 -10.63 0.56
N PHE A 31 -15.86 -10.68 1.03
CA PHE A 31 -16.20 -11.11 2.39
C PHE A 31 -15.60 -10.23 3.51
N GLY A 32 -15.32 -8.96 3.24
CA GLY A 32 -14.80 -8.01 4.24
C GLY A 32 -13.36 -8.31 4.66
N MET A 33 -12.59 -8.96 3.78
CA MET A 33 -11.19 -9.25 4.01
C MET A 33 -10.30 -8.08 3.54
N HIS A 34 -9.06 -8.03 4.02
CA HIS A 34 -8.05 -7.07 3.56
C HIS A 34 -6.76 -7.77 3.14
N ASP A 35 -6.01 -7.12 2.27
CA ASP A 35 -4.72 -7.61 1.82
C ASP A 35 -3.61 -7.26 2.83
N ALA A 36 -2.93 -8.29 3.35
CA ALA A 36 -1.86 -8.12 4.33
C ALA A 36 -0.65 -7.38 3.74
N PHE A 37 -0.33 -7.65 2.48
CA PHE A 37 0.79 -6.99 1.82
C PHE A 37 0.46 -5.53 1.56
N TRP A 38 -0.77 -5.23 1.12
CA TRP A 38 -1.21 -3.85 0.96
C TRP A 38 -1.08 -3.06 2.26
N LEU A 39 -1.55 -3.63 3.39
CA LEU A 39 -1.42 -2.99 4.69
C LEU A 39 0.05 -2.75 5.09
N LEU A 40 0.93 -3.73 4.84
CA LEU A 40 2.36 -3.59 5.11
C LEU A 40 2.98 -2.44 4.31
N ALA A 41 2.75 -2.41 2.99
CA ALA A 41 3.26 -1.36 2.11
C ALA A 41 2.68 0.02 2.51
N LEU A 42 1.37 0.11 2.72
CA LEU A 42 0.72 1.34 3.15
C LEU A 42 1.35 1.91 4.43
N ARG A 43 1.58 1.08 5.45
CA ARG A 43 2.18 1.53 6.72
C ARG A 43 3.63 2.00 6.56
N ARG A 44 4.42 1.31 5.75
CA ARG A 44 5.79 1.77 5.41
C ARG A 44 5.76 3.14 4.74
N GLY A 45 4.86 3.31 3.77
CA GLY A 45 4.63 4.58 3.10
C GLY A 45 4.23 5.69 4.07
N LEU A 46 3.23 5.43 4.92
CA LEU A 46 2.75 6.40 5.92
C LEU A 46 3.87 6.86 6.86
N ASN A 47 4.74 5.93 7.28
CA ASN A 47 5.90 6.28 8.10
C ASN A 47 6.86 7.20 7.33
N ALA A 48 7.19 6.85 6.09
CA ALA A 48 8.09 7.63 5.23
C ALA A 48 7.53 9.01 4.88
N THR A 49 6.21 9.16 4.80
CA THR A 49 5.54 10.43 4.43
C THR A 49 4.99 11.19 5.63
N SER A 50 5.25 10.74 6.87
CA SER A 50 4.62 11.27 8.08
C SER A 50 4.91 12.75 8.37
N GLN A 51 6.04 13.25 7.88
CA GLN A 51 6.49 14.63 8.08
C GLN A 51 6.03 15.59 6.96
N LEU A 52 5.29 15.10 5.96
CA LEU A 52 4.83 15.95 4.87
C LEU A 52 3.71 16.89 5.35
N PRO A 53 3.75 18.17 4.95
CA PRO A 53 2.72 19.14 5.34
C PRO A 53 1.35 18.82 4.72
N ASN A 54 1.34 18.12 3.57
CA ASN A 54 0.14 17.71 2.87
C ASN A 54 0.15 16.19 2.68
N PRO A 55 -0.91 15.47 3.07
CA PRO A 55 -1.03 14.03 2.83
C PRO A 55 -1.01 13.71 1.33
N LEU A 56 -0.25 12.68 0.96
CA LEU A 56 -0.27 12.16 -0.41
C LEU A 56 -1.51 11.28 -0.64
N LYS A 57 -1.86 11.05 -1.90
CA LYS A 57 -2.93 10.12 -2.26
C LYS A 57 -2.59 8.70 -1.76
N PRO A 58 -3.56 7.90 -1.28
CA PRO A 58 -3.26 6.61 -0.65
C PRO A 58 -2.49 5.61 -1.54
N HIS A 59 -2.77 5.57 -2.85
CA HIS A 59 -2.04 4.71 -3.79
C HIS A 59 -0.58 5.13 -3.96
N VAL A 60 -0.27 6.43 -3.86
CA VAL A 60 1.12 6.94 -3.89
C VAL A 60 1.84 6.53 -2.61
N VAL A 61 1.18 6.67 -1.45
CA VAL A 61 1.72 6.22 -0.16
C VAL A 61 2.02 4.72 -0.18
N MET A 62 1.09 3.91 -0.69
CA MET A 62 1.29 2.47 -0.90
C MET A 62 2.49 2.20 -1.80
N GLY A 63 2.59 2.89 -2.95
CA GLY A 63 3.70 2.78 -3.90
C GLY A 63 5.06 3.12 -3.28
N ILE A 64 5.15 4.18 -2.48
CA ILE A 64 6.37 4.55 -1.73
C ILE A 64 6.77 3.41 -0.78
N GLY A 65 5.82 2.86 -0.02
CA GLY A 65 6.11 1.77 0.91
C GLY A 65 6.45 0.45 0.23
N TRP A 66 5.93 0.20 -0.97
CA TRP A 66 6.34 -0.92 -1.82
C TRP A 66 7.78 -0.74 -2.28
N LEU A 67 8.13 0.43 -2.84
CA LEU A 67 9.48 0.78 -3.31
C LEU A 67 10.54 0.63 -2.21
N ILE A 68 10.26 1.16 -1.01
CA ILE A 68 11.12 0.99 0.16
C ILE A 68 11.27 -0.50 0.51
N GLY A 69 10.20 -1.28 0.35
CA GLY A 69 10.18 -2.71 0.64
C GLY A 69 11.03 -3.57 -0.28
N VAL A 70 11.16 -3.18 -1.55
CA VAL A 70 12.00 -3.83 -2.57
C VAL A 70 13.39 -3.17 -2.66
N ASP A 71 13.77 -2.38 -1.67
CA ASP A 71 15.06 -1.67 -1.58
C ASP A 71 15.42 -0.89 -2.85
N MET A 72 14.41 -0.32 -3.53
CA MET A 72 14.57 0.44 -4.77
C MET A 72 15.27 -0.33 -5.90
N THR A 73 15.38 -1.65 -5.78
CA THR A 73 16.07 -2.55 -6.72
C THR A 73 15.08 -3.61 -7.19
N PHE A 74 14.09 -3.18 -7.96
CA PHE A 74 13.07 -4.06 -8.53
C PHE A 74 13.38 -4.39 -9.99
N ASP A 75 13.07 -5.61 -10.39
CA ASP A 75 13.12 -6.03 -11.79
C ASP A 75 11.71 -6.12 -12.41
N ALA A 76 11.63 -6.72 -13.60
CA ALA A 76 10.37 -6.88 -14.31
C ALA A 76 9.40 -7.85 -13.59
N ASP A 77 9.91 -8.87 -12.89
CA ASP A 77 9.10 -9.84 -12.16
C ASP A 77 8.53 -9.19 -10.88
N ASP A 78 9.32 -8.34 -10.22
CA ASP A 78 8.85 -7.52 -9.09
C ASP A 78 7.73 -6.55 -9.52
N LEU A 79 7.90 -5.87 -10.66
CA LEU A 79 6.85 -5.00 -11.22
C LEU A 79 5.58 -5.78 -11.53
N ALA A 80 5.70 -6.97 -12.13
CA ALA A 80 4.56 -7.83 -12.41
C ALA A 80 3.86 -8.28 -11.12
N ALA A 81 4.62 -8.63 -10.07
CA ALA A 81 4.07 -8.97 -8.77
C ALA A 81 3.37 -7.77 -8.10
N GLY A 82 3.96 -6.58 -8.19
CA GLY A 82 3.39 -5.32 -7.74
C GLY A 82 2.05 -5.01 -8.42
N ALA A 83 2.00 -5.13 -9.74
CA ALA A 83 0.76 -4.98 -10.51
C ALA A 83 -0.31 -5.99 -10.08
N GLY A 84 0.06 -7.26 -9.88
CA GLY A 84 -0.85 -8.29 -9.41
C GLY A 84 -1.45 -8.02 -8.02
N ILE A 85 -0.73 -7.29 -7.16
CA ILE A 85 -1.28 -6.81 -5.87
C ILE A 85 -2.37 -5.76 -6.11
N PHE A 86 -2.16 -4.81 -7.02
CA PHE A 86 -3.18 -3.80 -7.35
C PHE A 86 -4.44 -4.45 -7.94
N GLU A 87 -4.27 -5.35 -8.90
CA GLU A 87 -5.38 -6.07 -9.54
C GLU A 87 -6.19 -6.89 -8.53
N ARG A 88 -5.51 -7.60 -7.63
CA ARG A 88 -6.18 -8.34 -6.54
C ARG A 88 -7.00 -7.44 -5.62
N ASN A 89 -6.61 -6.17 -5.49
CA ASN A 89 -7.29 -5.17 -4.67
C ASN A 89 -8.29 -4.30 -5.46
N GLY A 90 -8.61 -4.69 -6.70
CA GLY A 90 -9.63 -4.04 -7.52
C GLY A 90 -9.15 -2.79 -8.27
N LEU A 91 -7.84 -2.58 -8.37
CA LEU A 91 -7.23 -1.51 -9.16
C LEU A 91 -6.64 -2.06 -10.46
N THR A 92 -6.38 -1.17 -11.40
CA THR A 92 -5.82 -1.50 -12.71
C THR A 92 -4.29 -1.48 -12.71
N HIS A 93 -3.71 -2.14 -13.70
CA HIS A 93 -2.28 -2.07 -13.98
C HIS A 93 -1.82 -0.62 -14.24
N GLU A 94 -2.62 0.19 -14.92
CA GLU A 94 -2.31 1.61 -15.18
C GLU A 94 -2.25 2.42 -13.88
N GLU A 95 -3.15 2.16 -12.94
CA GLU A 95 -3.12 2.77 -11.60
C GLU A 95 -1.88 2.36 -10.82
N PHE A 96 -1.42 1.11 -10.96
CA PHE A 96 -0.14 0.67 -10.39
C PHE A 96 1.03 1.47 -10.98
N LEU A 97 1.15 1.55 -12.31
CA LEU A 97 2.23 2.30 -12.96
C LEU A 97 2.22 3.79 -12.59
N ALA A 98 1.04 4.40 -12.51
CA ALA A 98 0.90 5.79 -12.06
C ALA A 98 1.36 5.97 -10.60
N SER A 99 1.02 5.01 -9.73
CA SER A 99 1.43 5.01 -8.33
C SER A 99 2.95 4.89 -8.18
N ILE A 100 3.57 3.96 -8.93
CA ILE A 100 5.01 3.77 -8.93
C ILE A 100 5.73 4.99 -9.53
N GLY A 101 5.26 5.54 -10.64
CA GLY A 101 5.84 6.76 -11.22
C GLY A 101 5.83 7.96 -10.26
N ALA A 102 4.71 8.15 -9.54
CA ALA A 102 4.62 9.17 -8.50
C ALA A 102 5.56 8.89 -7.31
N ALA A 103 5.69 7.62 -6.91
CA ALA A 103 6.55 7.21 -5.80
C ALA A 103 8.04 7.34 -6.14
N ILE A 104 8.46 6.96 -7.35
CA ILE A 104 9.82 7.19 -7.89
C ILE A 104 10.15 8.68 -7.84
N SER A 105 9.24 9.51 -8.35
CA SER A 105 9.41 10.97 -8.35
C SER A 105 9.55 11.54 -6.93
N PHE A 106 8.80 10.98 -5.97
CA PHE A 106 8.89 11.36 -4.56
C PHE A 106 10.23 10.96 -3.93
N CYS A 107 10.71 9.75 -4.22
CA CYS A 107 11.97 9.23 -3.69
C CYS A 107 13.22 9.86 -4.32
N GLY A 108 13.06 10.71 -5.35
CA GLY A 108 14.16 11.40 -6.01
C GLY A 108 14.94 10.53 -7.00
N MET A 109 14.26 9.56 -7.64
CA MET A 109 14.80 8.70 -8.69
C MET A 109 14.39 9.17 -10.09
#